data_AF-A0A852SX54-F1
#
_entry.id   AF-A0A852SX54-F1
#
_cell.length_a   1.000
_cell.length_b   1.000
_cell.length_c   1.000
_cell.angle_alpha   90.00
_cell.angle_beta   90.00
_cell.angle_gamma   90.00
#
_symmetry.space_group_name_H-M   'P 1'
#
loop_
_entity.id
_entity.type
_entity.pdbx_description
1 polymer ?
#
loop_
_entity_poly.entity_id
_entity_poly.type
_entity_poly.pdbx_seq_one_letter_code
_entity_poly.pdbx_strand_id
1 'polypeptide(L)'
;MPSSVIRRAGASALGLVAGLTIALALAGCTGSTPQATASHTATPAATSTATPTTAAGLVPGGTAQENLAYFNTVNQATLAANPNAQGRDFIDALVAAGFTKADMQVTVDTTTIGLKANSIQFSVRMGDSCLIGQNGADAGGYSSMVTPVLSTGSCLIGQTRPIDW
;
A
#
# COMPACT_ATOMS: atom_id res chain seq x y z
N MET A 1 -67.88 -9.34 -11.37
CA MET A 1 -68.42 -8.82 -12.65
C MET A 1 -68.32 -7.30 -12.60
N PRO A 2 -67.86 -6.62 -13.66
CA PRO A 2 -66.44 -6.46 -13.95
C PRO A 2 -65.98 -4.99 -13.75
N SER A 3 -64.74 -4.79 -13.32
CA SER A 3 -64.04 -3.52 -13.56
C SER A 3 -62.87 -3.80 -14.49
N SER A 4 -62.98 -3.18 -15.66
CA SER A 4 -62.18 -3.41 -16.85
C SER A 4 -60.70 -3.12 -16.67
N VAL A 5 -59.88 -4.02 -17.20
CA VAL A 5 -58.49 -3.78 -17.61
C VAL A 5 -58.52 -2.95 -18.91
N ILE A 6 -57.59 -2.00 -19.12
CA ILE A 6 -56.87 -1.80 -20.41
C ILE A 6 -55.79 -0.69 -20.28
N ARG A 7 -54.53 -1.18 -20.32
CA ARG A 7 -53.34 -0.72 -21.07
C ARG A 7 -53.08 0.79 -21.23
N ARG A 8 -51.99 1.28 -20.63
CA ARG A 8 -51.28 2.49 -21.09
C ARG A 8 -50.36 2.11 -22.27
N ALA A 9 -50.72 2.61 -23.45
CA ALA A 9 -49.87 2.60 -24.64
C ALA A 9 -48.75 3.64 -24.49
N GLY A 10 -47.56 3.28 -24.98
CA GLY A 10 -46.42 4.20 -25.07
C GLY A 10 -46.59 5.20 -26.21
N ALA A 11 -45.86 6.30 -26.11
CA ALA A 11 -45.43 7.09 -27.26
C ALA A 11 -44.10 7.77 -26.91
N SER A 12 -43.18 7.62 -27.85
CA SER A 12 -41.78 7.93 -27.78
C SER A 12 -41.48 9.44 -27.83
N ALA A 13 -40.31 9.77 -27.29
CA ALA A 13 -39.29 10.72 -27.76
C ALA A 13 -39.72 11.91 -28.66
N LEU A 14 -39.29 13.11 -28.29
CA LEU A 14 -38.21 13.87 -28.98
C LEU A 14 -38.16 15.32 -28.45
N GLY A 15 -36.95 15.88 -28.37
CA GLY A 15 -36.73 17.33 -28.43
C GLY A 15 -35.89 17.87 -27.26
N LEU A 16 -34.57 17.92 -27.44
CA LEU A 16 -33.84 19.13 -27.84
C LEU A 16 -33.37 19.96 -26.62
N VAL A 17 -32.17 19.65 -26.10
CA VAL A 17 -31.33 20.66 -25.47
C VAL A 17 -29.89 20.48 -25.93
N ALA A 18 -29.47 21.48 -26.70
CA ALA A 18 -28.13 21.99 -27.00
C ALA A 18 -26.93 21.15 -26.52
N GLY A 19 -25.97 20.82 -27.37
CA GLY A 19 -25.36 21.75 -28.32
C GLY A 19 -23.92 21.98 -27.88
N LEU A 20 -23.10 21.01 -28.26
CA LEU A 20 -21.65 20.89 -28.17
C LEU A 20 -20.90 22.15 -28.63
N THR A 21 -20.23 22.87 -27.72
CA THR A 21 -19.08 23.75 -28.05
C THR A 21 -18.21 24.06 -26.82
N ILE A 22 -17.23 23.20 -26.50
CA ILE A 22 -16.00 23.62 -25.80
C ILE A 22 -14.83 22.97 -26.53
N ALA A 23 -14.45 23.56 -27.64
CA ALA A 23 -13.16 23.37 -28.27
C ALA A 23 -12.58 24.77 -28.40
N LEU A 24 -11.71 25.19 -27.48
CA LEU A 24 -10.69 26.22 -27.72
C LEU A 24 -9.74 26.36 -26.53
N ALA A 25 -8.46 26.53 -26.88
CA ALA A 25 -7.31 26.93 -26.06
C ALA A 25 -6.47 25.82 -25.38
N LEU A 26 -5.88 24.93 -26.21
CA LEU A 26 -4.50 24.47 -25.97
C LEU A 26 -3.52 25.38 -26.72
N ALA A 27 -3.48 26.67 -26.36
CA ALA A 27 -2.39 27.56 -26.76
C ALA A 27 -1.20 27.32 -25.81
N GLY A 28 -0.52 26.19 -26.01
CA GLY A 28 0.75 25.88 -25.35
C GLY A 28 1.89 26.60 -26.06
N CYS A 29 2.61 27.43 -25.31
CA CYS A 29 3.69 28.32 -25.75
C CYS A 29 4.66 27.72 -26.78
N THR A 30 4.76 28.32 -27.96
CA THR A 30 5.97 28.23 -28.79
C THR A 30 7.05 29.09 -28.15
N GLY A 31 7.75 28.52 -27.17
CA GLY A 31 8.92 29.13 -26.55
C GLY A 31 10.08 29.18 -27.56
N SER A 32 10.43 30.40 -27.94
CA SER A 32 11.77 30.94 -28.21
C SER A 32 12.89 29.96 -28.63
N THR A 33 13.44 30.19 -29.82
CA THR A 33 14.69 29.62 -30.34
C THR A 33 15.85 29.73 -29.34
N PRO A 34 16.56 28.64 -29.01
CA PRO A 34 17.76 28.72 -28.19
C PRO A 34 18.90 29.37 -28.97
N GLN A 35 19.34 30.52 -28.48
CA GLN A 35 20.61 31.15 -28.80
C GLN A 35 21.73 30.22 -28.30
N ALA A 36 22.62 29.79 -29.21
CA ALA A 36 23.81 29.03 -28.85
C ALA A 36 24.75 29.93 -28.02
N THR A 37 24.96 29.61 -26.74
CA THR A 37 26.03 30.19 -25.94
C THR A 37 26.48 29.21 -24.85
N ALA A 38 27.82 29.01 -24.83
CA ALA A 38 28.66 28.32 -23.87
C ALA A 38 28.41 26.81 -23.64
N SER A 39 29.31 26.01 -24.21
CA SER A 39 29.63 24.67 -23.70
C SER A 39 30.13 24.79 -22.26
N HIS A 40 29.23 24.63 -21.30
CA HIS A 40 29.63 24.30 -19.94
C HIS A 40 30.10 22.85 -19.93
N THR A 41 31.39 22.65 -19.64
CA THR A 41 31.93 21.35 -19.27
C THR A 41 31.12 20.87 -18.06
N ALA A 42 30.23 19.90 -18.28
CA ALA A 42 29.53 19.24 -17.19
C ALA A 42 30.56 18.53 -16.33
N THR A 43 30.90 19.11 -15.18
CA THR A 43 31.49 18.35 -14.08
C THR A 43 30.55 17.17 -13.81
N PRO A 44 31.03 15.92 -13.79
CA PRO A 44 30.19 14.79 -13.45
C PRO A 44 29.52 15.10 -12.10
N ALA A 45 28.19 15.26 -12.12
CA ALA A 45 27.43 15.25 -10.89
C ALA A 45 27.76 13.93 -10.20
N ALA A 46 28.21 14.01 -8.95
CA ALA A 46 28.45 12.82 -8.16
C ALA A 46 27.16 11.99 -8.19
N THR A 47 27.17 10.86 -8.88
CA THR A 47 26.17 9.84 -8.73
C THR A 47 26.23 9.47 -7.26
N SER A 48 25.24 9.92 -6.47
CA SER A 48 25.02 9.34 -5.14
C SER A 48 24.64 7.89 -5.40
N THR A 49 25.65 7.02 -5.46
CA THR A 49 25.48 5.60 -5.30
C THR A 49 24.90 5.45 -3.91
N ALA A 50 23.57 5.31 -3.82
CA ALA A 50 22.93 4.85 -2.61
C ALA A 50 23.60 3.51 -2.30
N THR A 51 24.54 3.54 -1.37
CA THR A 51 25.12 2.32 -0.83
C THR A 51 23.92 1.56 -0.29
N PRO A 52 23.70 0.28 -0.66
CA PRO A 52 22.65 -0.49 -0.02
C PRO A 52 22.97 -0.46 1.47
N THR A 53 22.19 0.31 2.21
CA THR A 53 22.22 0.28 3.66
C THR A 53 21.79 -1.13 4.00
N THR A 54 22.74 -2.03 4.22
CA THR A 54 22.49 -3.22 5.03
C THR A 54 21.77 -2.69 6.25
N ALA A 55 20.46 -2.97 6.36
CA ALA A 55 19.62 -2.27 7.30
C ALA A 55 20.25 -2.47 8.67
N ALA A 56 20.69 -1.36 9.27
CA ALA A 56 21.12 -1.35 10.65
C ALA A 56 20.00 -2.00 11.48
N GLY A 57 20.37 -2.70 12.56
CA GLY A 57 19.40 -3.34 13.45
C GLY A 57 18.31 -2.38 13.91
N LEU A 58 17.26 -2.92 14.53
CA LEU A 58 16.17 -2.13 15.10
C LEU A 58 16.72 -0.90 15.86
N VAL A 59 16.20 0.28 15.55
CA VAL A 59 16.49 1.53 16.27
C VAL A 59 15.46 1.67 17.40
N PRO A 60 15.82 1.34 18.66
CA PRO A 60 14.86 1.36 19.76
C PRO A 60 14.43 2.80 20.05
N GLY A 61 13.13 3.04 20.19
CA GLY A 61 12.58 4.38 20.35
C GLY A 61 12.60 5.25 19.08
N GLY A 62 13.08 4.71 17.94
CA GLY A 62 12.99 5.37 16.64
C GLY A 62 11.58 5.34 16.06
N THR A 63 11.39 6.12 15.01
CA THR A 63 10.14 6.20 14.25
C THR A 63 9.91 4.96 13.38
N ALA A 64 8.68 4.76 12.92
CA ALA A 64 8.36 3.75 11.91
C ALA A 64 9.18 3.93 10.63
N GLN A 65 9.40 5.18 10.19
CA GLN A 65 10.16 5.46 8.97
C GLN A 65 11.63 5.05 9.08
N GLU A 66 12.25 5.31 10.23
CA GLU A 66 13.64 4.91 10.50
C GLU A 66 13.80 3.39 10.53
N ASN A 67 12.77 2.66 11.00
CA ASN A 67 12.79 1.21 11.14
C ASN A 67 12.26 0.45 9.90
N LEU A 68 11.73 1.13 8.88
CA LEU A 68 11.14 0.49 7.69
C LEU A 68 12.13 -0.39 6.93
N ALA A 69 13.38 0.05 6.80
CA ALA A 69 14.41 -0.73 6.11
C ALA A 69 14.69 -2.05 6.86
N TYR A 70 14.82 -2.00 8.19
CA TYR A 70 15.07 -3.18 9.01
C TYR A 70 13.88 -4.15 9.01
N PHE A 71 12.67 -3.61 9.14
CA PHE A 71 11.42 -4.37 8.98
C PHE A 71 11.39 -5.15 7.66
N ASN A 72 11.77 -4.51 6.55
CA ASN A 72 11.85 -5.16 5.24
C ASN A 72 12.91 -6.25 5.18
N THR A 73 14.10 -6.03 5.74
CA THR A 73 15.15 -7.04 5.80
C THR A 73 14.69 -8.29 6.55
N VAL A 74 14.04 -8.13 7.70
CA VAL A 74 13.52 -9.25 8.50
C VAL A 74 12.48 -10.04 7.71
N ASN A 75 11.46 -9.38 7.16
CA ASN A 75 10.37 -10.07 6.46
C ASN A 75 10.83 -10.74 5.16
N GLN A 76 11.77 -10.13 4.43
CA GLN A 76 12.37 -10.75 3.24
C GLN A 76 13.21 -11.98 3.62
N ALA A 77 13.95 -11.93 4.73
CA ALA A 77 14.68 -13.09 5.24
C ALA A 77 13.73 -14.21 5.66
N THR A 78 12.60 -13.88 6.30
CA THR A 78 11.53 -14.86 6.63
C THR A 78 11.03 -15.57 5.38
N LEU A 79 10.77 -14.83 4.29
CA LEU A 79 10.32 -15.41 3.02
C LEU A 79 11.39 -16.21 2.30
N ALA A 80 12.65 -15.80 2.39
CA ALA A 80 13.77 -16.56 1.83
C ALA A 80 13.93 -17.92 2.54
N ALA A 81 13.70 -17.96 3.86
CA ALA A 81 13.75 -19.20 4.65
C ALA A 81 12.48 -20.04 4.48
N ASN A 82 11.32 -19.40 4.37
CA ASN A 82 10.02 -20.04 4.18
C ASN A 82 9.18 -19.27 3.14
N PRO A 83 9.19 -19.68 1.87
CA PRO A 83 8.39 -19.04 0.82
C PRO A 83 6.88 -19.10 1.07
N ASN A 84 6.43 -20.00 1.95
CA ASN A 84 5.03 -20.17 2.34
C ASN A 84 4.72 -19.52 3.70
N ALA A 85 5.55 -18.60 4.18
CA ALA A 85 5.38 -17.92 5.46
C ALA A 85 3.97 -17.33 5.64
N GLN A 86 3.37 -17.65 6.77
CA GLN A 86 2.06 -17.22 7.24
C GLN A 86 2.18 -16.15 8.32
N GLY A 87 1.05 -15.66 8.83
CA GLY A 87 1.02 -14.56 9.79
C GLY A 87 1.91 -14.80 11.00
N ARG A 88 1.87 -16.01 11.57
CA ARG A 88 2.70 -16.40 12.71
C ARG A 88 4.21 -16.32 12.40
N ASP A 89 4.63 -16.76 11.21
CA ASP A 89 6.05 -16.74 10.82
C ASP A 89 6.62 -15.32 10.79
N PHE A 90 5.85 -14.35 10.27
CA PHE A 90 6.26 -12.94 10.27
C PHE A 90 6.31 -12.36 11.68
N ILE A 91 5.29 -12.63 12.50
CA ILE A 91 5.25 -12.14 13.89
C ILE A 91 6.44 -12.70 14.69
N ASP A 92 6.68 -14.00 14.62
CA ASP A 92 7.75 -14.65 15.37
C ASP A 92 9.14 -14.15 14.91
N ALA A 93 9.33 -13.93 13.61
CA ALA A 93 10.55 -13.35 13.06
C ALA A 93 10.77 -11.89 13.51
N LEU A 94 9.73 -11.07 13.52
CA LEU A 94 9.80 -9.68 13.98
C LEU A 94 10.10 -9.61 15.49
N VAL A 95 9.51 -10.51 16.28
CA VAL A 95 9.82 -10.61 17.72
C VAL A 95 11.28 -11.03 17.92
N ALA A 96 11.77 -12.00 17.16
CA ALA A 96 13.18 -12.40 17.20
C ALA A 96 14.13 -11.26 16.78
N ALA A 97 13.67 -10.37 15.91
CA ALA A 97 14.37 -9.16 15.49
C ALA A 97 14.26 -7.99 16.50
N GLY A 98 13.54 -8.18 17.61
CA GLY A 98 13.44 -7.22 18.71
C GLY A 98 12.23 -6.29 18.66
N PHE A 99 11.32 -6.43 17.69
CA PHE A 99 10.07 -5.67 17.69
C PHE A 99 9.13 -6.18 18.79
N THR A 100 8.41 -5.26 19.45
CA THR A 100 7.53 -5.59 20.58
C THR A 100 6.26 -6.30 20.10
N LYS A 101 6.02 -7.54 20.57
CA LYS A 101 4.84 -8.35 20.21
C LYS A 101 3.50 -7.66 20.54
N ALA A 102 3.44 -6.94 21.66
CA ALA A 102 2.23 -6.23 22.10
C ALA A 102 1.81 -5.09 21.16
N ASP A 103 2.73 -4.58 20.35
CA ASP A 103 2.48 -3.53 19.36
C ASP A 103 2.08 -4.10 17.99
N MET A 104 1.94 -5.43 17.88
CA MET A 104 1.68 -6.11 16.62
C MET A 104 0.21 -6.42 16.39
N GLN A 105 -0.17 -6.42 15.13
CA GLN A 105 -1.47 -6.91 14.67
C GLN A 105 -1.27 -7.79 13.44
N VAL A 106 -2.13 -8.77 13.25
CA VAL A 106 -2.12 -9.64 12.07
C VAL A 106 -3.54 -10.04 11.69
N THR A 107 -3.83 -10.07 10.39
CA THR A 107 -5.13 -10.54 9.87
C THR A 107 -5.24 -12.05 10.02
N VAL A 108 -6.45 -12.58 9.89
CA VAL A 108 -6.65 -14.04 9.82
C VAL A 108 -5.93 -14.59 8.59
N ASP A 109 -5.15 -15.65 8.79
CA ASP A 109 -4.30 -16.30 7.78
C ASP A 109 -4.90 -17.61 7.22
N THR A 110 -6.11 -17.95 7.66
CA THR A 110 -6.90 -19.10 7.21
C THR A 110 -8.36 -18.72 6.89
N THR A 111 -8.94 -19.39 5.90
CA THR A 111 -10.36 -19.23 5.52
C THR A 111 -11.26 -20.09 6.40
N THR A 112 -12.58 -19.89 6.33
CA THR A 112 -13.58 -20.66 7.08
C THR A 112 -13.52 -22.17 6.84
N ILE A 113 -12.97 -22.60 5.68
CA ILE A 113 -12.79 -24.02 5.32
C ILE A 113 -11.33 -24.49 5.52
N GLY A 114 -10.49 -23.72 6.22
CA GLY A 114 -9.14 -24.11 6.60
C GLY A 114 -8.07 -23.94 5.52
N LEU A 115 -8.35 -23.18 4.45
CA LEU A 115 -7.35 -22.89 3.42
C LEU A 115 -6.50 -21.67 3.83
N LYS A 116 -5.26 -21.58 3.33
CA LYS A 116 -4.42 -20.39 3.48
C LYS A 116 -5.13 -19.16 2.89
N ALA A 117 -5.05 -18.03 3.59
CA ALA A 117 -5.50 -16.75 3.04
C ALA A 117 -4.65 -16.34 1.82
N ASN A 118 -5.31 -15.83 0.79
CA ASN A 118 -4.65 -15.41 -0.44
C ASN A 118 -3.66 -14.26 -0.20
N SER A 119 -3.95 -13.41 0.79
CA SER A 119 -3.03 -12.44 1.35
C SER A 119 -3.29 -12.25 2.85
N ILE A 120 -2.23 -11.90 3.56
CA ILE A 120 -2.23 -11.50 4.96
C ILE A 120 -1.62 -10.11 5.09
N GLN A 121 -2.09 -9.37 6.08
CA GLN A 121 -1.46 -8.14 6.54
C GLN A 121 -1.03 -8.29 7.98
N PHE A 122 0.10 -7.70 8.31
CA PHE A 122 0.63 -7.62 9.66
C PHE A 122 1.24 -6.24 9.88
N SER A 123 1.34 -5.83 11.14
CA SER A 123 1.86 -4.51 11.47
C SER A 123 2.61 -4.49 12.79
N VAL A 124 3.43 -3.44 12.96
CA VAL A 124 4.03 -3.06 14.24
C VAL A 124 3.75 -1.57 14.46
N ARG A 125 3.11 -1.22 15.56
CA ARG A 125 2.93 0.17 15.98
C ARG A 125 4.25 0.72 16.52
N MET A 126 4.62 1.93 16.10
CA MET A 126 5.76 2.68 16.61
C MET A 126 5.34 4.14 16.84
N GLY A 127 4.98 4.46 18.08
CA GLY A 127 4.41 5.76 18.45
C GLY A 127 3.05 5.99 17.77
N ASP A 128 2.98 7.06 16.96
CA ASP A 128 1.77 7.47 16.23
C ASP A 128 1.74 6.96 14.78
N SER A 129 2.69 6.09 14.41
CA SER A 129 2.80 5.47 13.09
C SER A 129 2.84 3.96 13.18
N CYS A 130 2.58 3.30 12.06
CA CYS A 130 2.54 1.87 11.88
C CYS A 130 3.43 1.46 10.72
N LEU A 131 4.26 0.46 10.95
CA LEU A 131 4.84 -0.36 9.89
C LEU A 131 3.79 -1.40 9.49
N ILE A 132 3.40 -1.44 8.22
CA ILE A 132 2.47 -2.45 7.70
C ILE A 132 3.19 -3.27 6.65
N GLY A 133 3.16 -4.59 6.81
CA GLY A 133 3.58 -5.57 5.81
C GLY A 133 2.37 -6.29 5.25
N GLN A 134 2.38 -6.53 3.93
CA GLN A 134 1.41 -7.37 3.24
C GLN A 134 2.16 -8.46 2.49
N ASN A 135 1.67 -9.69 2.57
CA ASN A 135 2.22 -10.83 1.82
C ASN A 135 1.08 -11.66 1.22
N GLY A 136 1.24 -12.14 -0.01
CA GLY A 136 0.24 -13.00 -0.65
C GLY A 136 0.31 -12.99 -2.18
N ALA A 137 -0.28 -14.00 -2.81
CA ALA A 137 -0.34 -14.08 -4.27
C ALA A 137 -1.19 -12.95 -4.84
N ASP A 138 -2.35 -12.69 -4.24
CA ASP A 138 -3.26 -11.60 -4.63
C ASP A 138 -2.67 -10.21 -4.36
N ALA A 139 -1.67 -10.12 -3.49
CA ALA A 139 -0.92 -8.90 -3.19
C ALA A 139 0.26 -8.66 -4.14
N GLY A 140 0.56 -9.60 -5.06
CA GLY A 140 1.76 -9.53 -5.90
C GLY A 140 3.06 -9.87 -5.15
N GLY A 141 2.97 -10.57 -4.03
CA GLY A 141 4.10 -10.90 -3.15
C GLY A 141 4.15 -10.02 -1.91
N TYR A 142 5.36 -9.84 -1.37
CA TYR A 142 5.59 -9.01 -0.19
C TYR A 142 5.75 -7.53 -0.55
N SER A 143 5.09 -6.68 0.23
CA SER A 143 5.29 -5.24 0.23
C SER A 143 5.10 -4.67 1.63
N SER A 144 5.59 -3.45 1.85
CA SER A 144 5.40 -2.75 3.11
C SER A 144 5.25 -1.25 2.93
N MET A 145 4.70 -0.60 3.95
CA MET A 145 4.52 0.85 3.99
C MET A 145 4.51 1.37 5.43
N VAL A 146 4.66 2.69 5.57
CA VAL A 146 4.43 3.41 6.82
C VAL A 146 3.13 4.20 6.71
N THR A 147 2.30 4.10 7.72
CA THR A 147 1.04 4.86 7.82
C THR A 147 0.86 5.45 9.22
N PRO A 148 0.08 6.52 9.40
CA PRO A 148 -0.35 6.93 10.72
C PRO A 148 -1.23 5.87 11.39
N VAL A 149 -1.21 5.82 12.72
CA VAL A 149 -2.17 5.03 13.50
C VAL A 149 -3.59 5.51 13.20
N LEU A 150 -4.53 4.57 13.05
CA LEU A 150 -5.94 4.89 12.79
C LEU A 150 -6.56 5.59 14.00
N SER A 151 -7.66 6.32 13.80
CA SER A 151 -8.40 6.96 14.90
C SER A 151 -8.91 5.97 15.95
N THR A 152 -9.01 4.68 15.61
CA THR A 152 -9.33 3.59 16.53
C THR A 152 -8.17 3.17 17.44
N GLY A 153 -6.96 3.72 17.23
CA GLY A 153 -5.73 3.30 17.90
C GLY A 153 -5.06 2.06 17.30
N SER A 154 -5.61 1.52 16.21
CA SER A 154 -5.10 0.32 15.52
C SER A 154 -4.27 0.66 14.29
N CYS A 155 -3.45 -0.29 13.85
CA CYS A 155 -2.69 -0.16 12.60
C CYS A 155 -3.40 -0.77 11.39
N LEU A 156 -4.21 -1.82 11.59
CA LEU A 156 -4.87 -2.53 10.49
C LEU A 156 -6.37 -2.21 10.45
N ILE A 157 -6.90 -2.20 9.24
CA ILE A 157 -8.34 -2.08 8.97
C ILE A 157 -8.94 -3.48 8.94
N GLY A 158 -10.09 -3.66 9.59
CA GLY A 158 -10.84 -4.91 9.60
C GLY A 158 -10.55 -5.78 10.83
N GLN A 159 -10.80 -7.08 10.70
CA GLN A 159 -10.64 -8.05 11.79
C GLN A 159 -9.20 -8.55 11.85
N THR A 160 -8.59 -8.37 13.00
CA THR A 160 -7.30 -8.98 13.36
C THR A 160 -7.53 -10.16 14.28
N ARG A 161 -6.61 -11.12 14.27
CA ARG A 161 -6.65 -12.25 15.21
C ARG A 161 -5.83 -11.92 16.46
N PRO A 162 -6.21 -12.45 17.64
CA PRO A 162 -5.36 -12.40 18.82
C PRO A 162 -4.00 -13.05 18.55
N ILE A 163 -2.96 -12.49 19.19
CA ILE A 163 -1.59 -13.00 19.14
C ILE A 163 -1.24 -13.62 20.50
N ASP A 164 -1.85 -14.77 20.80
CA ASP A 164 -1.90 -15.45 22.11
C ASP A 164 -1.00 -16.69 22.23
N TRP A 165 -0.16 -16.92 21.22
CA TRP A 165 0.82 -18.02 21.19
C TRP A 165 2.21 -17.65 21.72
#